data_AF-A0A661USK0-F1
#
_entry.id   AF-A0A661USK0-F1
#
_cell.length_a   1.000
_cell.length_b   1.000
_cell.length_c   1.000
_cell.angle_alpha   90.00
_cell.angle_beta   90.00
_cell.angle_gamma   90.00
#
_symmetry.space_group_name_H-M   'P 1'
#
loop_
_entity.id
_entity.type
_entity.pdbx_description
1 polymer ?
#
loop_
_entity_poly.entity_id
_entity_poly.type
_entity_poly.pdbx_seq_one_letter_code
_entity_poly.pdbx_strand_id
1 'polypeptide(L)'
;MKLAVDLHSHSGYAGGVGQIELTAVSRTMKLKGIDIFGTGDCIFPPRTEELKQELTEVSEGLFALPGDYSKFLLQTEVIFSTKLTHKRNKTIAHHIIFFPNFESIYKMQLLMNKWGMKNTIGRPFITSNTQKELENQLFEISNIHPLLEIIPAHVMTPDGIFGSKNDLDELSEFYGLFLPNVKAIETGLSADPKMLEKIPDL
;
A
#
# COMPACT_ATOMS: atom_id res chain seq x y z
N MET A 1 -13.86 -20.96 6.74
CA MET A 1 -12.49 -20.71 7.23
C MET A 1 -12.46 -19.30 7.83
N LYS A 2 -11.80 -19.08 8.95
CA LYS A 2 -11.63 -17.76 9.57
C LYS A 2 -10.14 -17.46 9.59
N LEU A 3 -9.74 -16.29 9.09
CA LEU A 3 -8.35 -15.84 9.04
C LEU A 3 -8.22 -14.51 9.79
N ALA A 4 -7.09 -14.31 10.46
CA ALA A 4 -6.65 -13.04 11.00
C ALA A 4 -5.47 -12.53 10.17
N VAL A 5 -5.54 -11.28 9.71
CA VAL A 5 -4.55 -10.71 8.81
C VAL A 5 -4.11 -9.33 9.29
N ASP A 6 -2.84 -9.01 9.06
CA ASP A 6 -2.26 -7.68 9.26
C ASP A 6 -1.52 -7.29 7.99
N LEU A 7 -2.15 -6.44 7.17
CA LEU A 7 -1.78 -6.22 5.78
C LEU A 7 -1.16 -4.84 5.53
N HIS A 8 -0.78 -4.11 6.58
CA HIS A 8 -0.07 -2.85 6.42
C HIS A 8 1.11 -2.79 7.38
N SER A 9 2.30 -3.05 6.85
CA SER A 9 3.53 -2.99 7.62
C SER A 9 4.64 -2.27 6.87
N HIS A 10 5.75 -2.06 7.56
CA HIS A 10 6.96 -1.49 7.00
C HIS A 10 8.16 -2.34 7.38
N SER A 11 9.16 -2.32 6.51
CA SER A 11 10.50 -2.82 6.80
C SER A 11 11.36 -1.70 7.40
N GLY A 12 12.61 -2.02 7.75
CA GLY A 12 13.60 -1.00 8.14
C GLY A 12 13.90 0.04 7.06
N TYR A 13 13.47 -0.18 5.81
CA TYR A 13 13.70 0.74 4.70
C TYR A 13 12.72 1.93 4.63
N ALA A 14 11.58 1.88 5.34
CA ALA A 14 10.59 2.98 5.31
C ALA A 14 11.02 4.26 6.04
N GLY A 15 12.07 4.18 6.88
CA GLY A 15 12.48 5.26 7.78
C GLY A 15 11.56 5.37 9.01
N GLY A 16 12.14 5.65 10.18
CA GLY A 16 11.40 5.63 11.45
C GLY A 16 11.04 4.23 11.96
N VAL A 17 11.56 3.19 11.31
CA VAL A 17 11.36 1.78 11.64
C VAL A 17 12.72 1.16 11.96
N GLY A 18 12.79 0.33 13.00
CA GLY A 18 13.99 -0.42 13.33
C GLY A 18 14.29 -1.54 12.32
N GLN A 19 15.35 -2.30 12.58
CA GLN A 19 15.61 -3.52 11.81
C GLN A 19 14.52 -4.55 12.09
N ILE A 20 13.89 -5.08 11.04
CA ILE A 20 12.82 -6.08 11.11
C ILE A 20 13.19 -7.27 10.24
N GLU A 21 13.29 -8.43 10.86
CA GLU A 21 13.61 -9.70 10.22
C GLU A 21 12.33 -10.52 10.02
N LEU A 22 12.10 -11.11 8.83
CA LEU A 22 10.90 -11.90 8.56
C LEU A 22 10.75 -13.10 9.51
N THR A 23 11.88 -13.69 9.94
CA THR A 23 11.88 -14.79 10.92
C THR A 23 11.35 -14.34 12.29
N ALA A 24 11.65 -13.11 12.72
CA ALA A 24 11.14 -12.54 13.96
C ALA A 24 9.65 -12.18 13.82
N VAL A 25 9.24 -11.66 12.66
CA VAL A 25 7.84 -11.39 12.34
C VAL A 25 7.03 -12.69 12.38
N SER A 26 7.48 -13.76 11.71
CA SER A 26 6.77 -15.06 11.72
C SER A 26 6.59 -15.63 13.13
N ARG A 27 7.62 -15.55 13.99
CA ARG A 27 7.51 -15.98 15.39
C ARG A 27 6.45 -15.17 16.13
N THR A 28 6.40 -13.86 15.89
CA THR A 28 5.44 -12.95 16.53
C THR A 28 4.02 -13.15 16.01
N MET A 29 3.84 -13.38 14.71
CA MET A 29 2.53 -13.70 14.10
C MET A 29 1.87 -14.88 14.81
N LYS A 30 2.62 -15.96 15.06
CA LYS A 30 2.14 -17.16 15.76
C LYS A 30 1.67 -16.85 17.18
N LEU A 31 2.41 -16.01 17.91
CA LEU A 31 2.05 -15.59 19.26
C LEU A 31 0.82 -14.68 19.27
N LYS A 32 0.69 -13.81 18.26
CA LYS A 32 -0.41 -12.86 18.13
C LYS A 32 -1.69 -13.51 17.57
N GLY A 33 -1.57 -14.65 16.90
CA GLY A 33 -2.65 -15.31 16.18
C GLY A 33 -2.95 -14.65 14.82
N ILE A 34 -1.91 -14.20 14.11
CA ILE A 34 -2.00 -13.66 12.75
C ILE A 34 -1.62 -14.76 11.76
N ASP A 35 -2.48 -15.01 10.78
CA ASP A 35 -2.30 -16.04 9.75
C ASP A 35 -1.55 -15.49 8.52
N ILE A 36 -1.83 -14.24 8.13
CA ILE A 36 -1.23 -13.59 6.95
C ILE A 36 -0.71 -12.20 7.33
N PHE A 37 0.52 -11.89 6.92
CA PHE A 37 1.18 -10.61 7.19
C PHE A 37 1.66 -9.93 5.89
N GLY A 38 1.44 -8.62 5.76
CA GLY A 38 1.98 -7.83 4.66
C GLY A 38 3.49 -7.65 4.82
N THR A 39 4.29 -7.91 3.78
CA THR A 39 5.77 -7.90 3.90
C THR A 39 6.37 -6.53 4.20
N GLY A 40 5.63 -5.46 3.90
CA GLY A 40 6.11 -4.08 3.91
C GLY A 40 7.10 -3.79 2.78
N ASP A 41 6.99 -2.59 2.21
CA ASP A 41 7.98 -1.97 1.33
C ASP A 41 8.45 -2.82 0.13
N CYS A 42 7.63 -3.76 -0.35
CA CYS A 42 8.09 -4.79 -1.28
C CYS A 42 8.56 -4.28 -2.65
N ILE A 43 8.21 -3.04 -3.01
CA ILE A 43 8.64 -2.41 -4.27
C ILE A 43 9.99 -1.70 -4.17
N PHE A 44 10.55 -1.52 -2.97
CA PHE A 44 11.88 -0.95 -2.82
C PHE A 44 12.94 -1.97 -3.27
N PRO A 45 13.83 -1.68 -4.24
CA PRO A 45 14.60 -2.73 -4.91
C PRO A 45 15.46 -3.62 -3.99
N PRO A 46 16.18 -3.07 -2.98
CA PRO A 46 16.88 -3.91 -2.00
C PRO A 46 15.94 -4.86 -1.23
N ARG A 47 14.77 -4.36 -0.82
CA ARG A 47 13.74 -5.16 -0.13
C ARG A 47 13.15 -6.22 -1.05
N THR A 48 12.91 -5.90 -2.33
CA THR A 48 12.43 -6.86 -3.32
C THR A 48 13.37 -8.06 -3.43
N GLU A 49 14.68 -7.82 -3.53
CA GLU A 49 15.67 -8.89 -3.66
C GLU A 49 15.83 -9.71 -2.37
N GLU A 50 15.76 -9.07 -1.20
CA GLU A 50 15.72 -9.76 0.11
C GLU A 50 14.50 -10.70 0.19
N LEU A 51 13.30 -10.18 -0.09
CA LEU A 51 12.07 -10.96 -0.06
C LEU A 51 12.12 -12.15 -1.03
N LYS A 52 12.69 -11.95 -2.22
CA LYS A 52 12.83 -13.00 -3.23
C LYS A 52 13.81 -14.11 -2.83
N GLN A 53 14.82 -13.78 -2.03
CA GLN A 53 15.77 -14.76 -1.51
C GLN A 53 15.20 -15.56 -0.33
N GLU A 54 14.43 -14.89 0.53
CA GLU A 54 13.93 -15.50 1.76
C GLU A 54 12.59 -16.24 1.60
N LEU A 55 11.74 -15.81 0.67
CA LEU A 55 10.37 -16.30 0.56
C LEU A 55 10.18 -17.23 -0.63
N THR A 56 9.39 -18.28 -0.41
CA THR A 56 8.91 -19.18 -1.47
C THR A 56 7.40 -19.05 -1.60
N GLU A 57 6.89 -19.00 -2.83
CA GLU A 57 5.45 -19.02 -3.08
C GLU A 57 4.87 -20.39 -2.67
N VAL A 58 3.84 -20.36 -1.83
CA VAL A 58 3.19 -21.58 -1.29
C VAL A 58 1.74 -21.72 -1.77
N SER A 59 1.17 -20.65 -2.31
CA SER A 59 -0.13 -20.56 -2.96
C SER A 59 -0.13 -19.29 -3.79
N GLU A 60 -1.00 -19.18 -4.81
CA GLU A 60 -1.11 -17.98 -5.64
C GLU A 60 -1.21 -16.71 -4.76
N GLY A 61 -0.21 -15.82 -4.87
CA GLY A 61 -0.16 -14.56 -4.13
C GLY A 61 0.29 -14.65 -2.67
N LEU A 62 0.60 -15.84 -2.17
CA LEU A 62 1.00 -16.08 -0.77
C LEU A 62 2.34 -16.79 -0.68
N PHE A 63 3.18 -16.25 0.18
CA PHE A 63 4.57 -16.65 0.33
C PHE A 63 4.84 -17.14 1.76
N ALA A 64 5.87 -17.96 1.95
CA ALA A 64 6.31 -18.38 3.27
C ALA A 64 7.83 -18.48 3.34
N LEU A 65 8.35 -18.36 4.56
CA LEU A 65 9.73 -18.77 4.84
C LEU A 65 9.85 -20.30 4.70
N PRO A 66 10.99 -20.84 4.26
CA PRO A 66 11.22 -22.28 4.16
C PRO A 66 10.91 -23.00 5.47
N GLY A 67 9.98 -23.97 5.41
CA GLY A 67 9.57 -24.76 6.58
C GLY A 67 8.64 -24.01 7.57
N ASP A 68 8.14 -22.83 7.23
CA ASP A 68 7.17 -22.09 8.02
C ASP A 68 5.75 -22.19 7.45
N TYR A 69 4.74 -22.07 8.32
CA TYR A 69 3.32 -22.05 7.97
C TYR A 69 2.73 -20.64 7.96
N SER A 70 3.41 -19.67 8.57
CA SER A 70 3.04 -18.25 8.51
C SER A 70 3.12 -17.77 7.06
N LYS A 71 2.05 -17.11 6.60
CA LYS A 71 1.98 -16.64 5.22
C LYS A 71 2.25 -15.14 5.13
N PHE A 72 2.92 -14.76 4.07
CA PHE A 72 3.23 -13.38 3.73
C PHE A 72 2.53 -13.01 2.43
N LEU A 73 2.06 -11.78 2.36
CA LEU A 73 1.53 -11.16 1.15
C LEU A 73 2.47 -10.01 0.77
N LEU A 74 2.87 -9.94 -0.51
CA LEU A 74 3.77 -8.89 -0.97
C LEU A 74 3.04 -7.55 -0.95
N GLN A 75 3.47 -6.68 -0.06
CA GLN A 75 2.79 -5.43 0.25
C GLN A 75 3.77 -4.26 0.30
N THR A 76 3.32 -3.09 -0.15
CA THR A 76 3.99 -1.81 0.03
C THR A 76 2.99 -0.71 0.40
N GLU A 77 3.50 0.42 0.88
CA GLU A 77 2.77 1.67 0.99
C GLU A 77 3.40 2.68 0.04
N VAL A 78 2.58 3.35 -0.76
CA VAL A 78 2.99 4.44 -1.66
C VAL A 78 2.30 5.73 -1.23
N ILE A 79 3.05 6.82 -1.23
CA ILE A 79 2.50 8.16 -1.00
C ILE A 79 2.21 8.82 -2.33
N PHE A 80 0.94 9.09 -2.62
CA PHE A 80 0.56 9.91 -3.77
C PHE A 80 0.56 11.38 -3.37
N SER A 81 1.30 12.21 -4.11
CA SER A 81 1.37 13.65 -3.91
C SER A 81 0.86 14.39 -5.15
N THR A 82 -0.38 14.86 -5.06
CA THR A 82 -1.13 15.34 -6.23
C THR A 82 -1.52 16.80 -6.08
N LYS A 83 -1.30 17.59 -7.13
CA LYS A 83 -1.80 18.96 -7.19
C LYS A 83 -3.25 18.97 -7.69
N LEU A 84 -4.18 19.28 -6.79
CA LEU A 84 -5.58 19.55 -7.12
C LEU A 84 -5.76 21.03 -7.46
N THR A 85 -6.65 21.33 -8.42
CA THR A 85 -6.84 22.68 -8.96
C THR A 85 -7.36 23.67 -7.92
N HIS A 86 -8.23 23.21 -7.01
CA HIS A 86 -8.86 24.02 -5.97
C HIS A 86 -8.04 24.10 -4.67
N LYS A 87 -6.93 23.35 -4.54
CA LYS A 87 -6.04 23.37 -3.35
C LYS A 87 -4.78 24.19 -3.61
N ARG A 88 -4.33 24.96 -2.60
CA ARG A 88 -3.06 25.70 -2.67
C ARG A 88 -1.85 24.76 -2.65
N ASN A 89 -1.84 23.81 -1.72
CA ASN A 89 -0.78 22.82 -1.56
C ASN A 89 -1.13 21.52 -2.31
N LYS A 90 -0.17 20.61 -2.43
CA LYS A 90 -0.45 19.25 -2.90
C LYS A 90 -1.19 18.48 -1.81
N THR A 91 -2.14 17.67 -2.24
CA THR A 91 -2.81 16.66 -1.41
C THR A 91 -1.90 15.44 -1.34
N ILE A 92 -1.64 14.94 -0.15
CA ILE A 92 -0.73 13.83 0.14
C ILE A 92 -1.56 12.70 0.73
N ALA A 93 -1.70 11.59 0.01
CA ALA A 93 -2.50 10.46 0.48
C ALA A 93 -1.73 9.16 0.36
N HIS A 94 -1.73 8.41 1.45
CA HIS A 94 -1.05 7.12 1.55
C HIS A 94 -1.93 5.99 1.03
N HIS A 95 -1.33 5.02 0.37
CA HIS A 95 -2.04 3.90 -0.24
C HIS A 95 -1.25 2.61 -0.06
N ILE A 96 -1.92 1.58 0.42
CA ILE A 96 -1.41 0.22 0.44
C ILE A 96 -1.60 -0.37 -0.95
N ILE A 97 -0.58 -1.09 -1.44
CA ILE A 97 -0.66 -1.83 -2.70
C ILE A 97 -0.24 -3.28 -2.45
N PHE A 98 -1.05 -4.21 -2.93
CA PHE A 98 -0.82 -5.65 -2.85
C PHE A 98 -0.36 -6.21 -4.20
N PHE A 99 0.69 -7.02 -4.17
CA PHE A 99 1.25 -7.64 -5.37
C PHE A 99 1.10 -9.16 -5.31
N PRO A 100 0.54 -9.80 -6.35
CA PRO A 100 0.41 -11.25 -6.38
C PRO A 100 1.75 -11.97 -6.61
N ASN A 101 2.74 -11.31 -7.21
CA ASN A 101 4.02 -11.93 -7.51
C ASN A 101 5.13 -10.90 -7.76
N PHE A 102 6.38 -11.35 -7.78
CA PHE A 102 7.53 -10.48 -8.04
C PHE A 102 7.51 -9.86 -9.45
N GLU A 103 6.92 -10.51 -10.46
CA GLU A 103 6.77 -9.93 -11.80
C GLU A 103 5.95 -8.63 -11.76
N SER A 104 4.85 -8.62 -11.00
CA SER A 104 4.02 -7.43 -10.82
C SER A 104 4.76 -6.31 -10.07
N ILE A 105 5.64 -6.64 -9.12
CA ILE A 105 6.54 -5.67 -8.47
C ILE A 105 7.52 -5.07 -9.48
N TYR A 106 8.15 -5.88 -10.33
CA TYR A 106 9.09 -5.38 -11.34
C TYR A 106 8.39 -4.47 -12.36
N LYS A 107 7.16 -4.79 -12.77
CA LYS A 107 6.33 -3.91 -13.61
C LYS A 107 6.05 -2.57 -12.92
N MET A 108 5.74 -2.58 -11.62
CA MET A 108 5.57 -1.35 -10.83
C MET A 108 6.84 -0.51 -10.79
N GLN A 109 8.00 -1.12 -10.56
CA GLN A 109 9.30 -0.42 -10.58
C GLN A 109 9.58 0.20 -11.96
N LEU A 110 9.24 -0.49 -13.05
CA LEU A 110 9.34 0.06 -14.41
C LEU A 110 8.42 1.26 -14.63
N LEU A 111 7.19 1.23 -14.13
CA LEU A 111 6.28 2.38 -14.19
C LEU A 111 6.84 3.58 -13.42
N MET A 112 7.37 3.36 -12.21
CA MET A 112 8.01 4.42 -11.43
C MET A 112 9.18 5.06 -12.20
N ASN A 113 10.02 4.25 -12.84
CA ASN A 113 11.11 4.74 -13.69
C ASN A 113 10.59 5.51 -14.91
N LYS A 114 9.54 5.02 -15.58
CA LYS A 114 8.87 5.69 -16.71
C LYS A 114 8.37 7.09 -16.31
N TRP A 115 7.84 7.25 -15.10
CA TRP A 115 7.38 8.53 -14.58
C TRP A 115 8.49 9.39 -13.96
N GLY A 116 9.74 8.92 -13.92
CA GLY A 116 10.85 9.62 -13.28
C GLY A 116 10.76 9.69 -11.74
N MET A 117 10.01 8.78 -11.12
CA MET A 117 9.84 8.71 -9.67
C MET A 117 11.04 7.99 -9.02
N LYS A 118 11.61 8.61 -8.00
CA LYS A 118 12.70 8.00 -7.23
C LYS A 118 12.16 6.96 -6.27
N ASN A 119 12.77 5.78 -6.28
CA ASN A 119 12.45 4.68 -5.36
C ASN A 119 13.66 4.41 -4.45
N THR A 120 13.93 5.35 -3.55
CA THR A 120 15.13 5.35 -2.68
C THR A 120 14.84 5.01 -1.23
N ILE A 121 13.57 4.83 -0.85
CA ILE A 121 13.11 4.49 0.50
C ILE A 121 11.94 3.50 0.37
N GLY A 122 11.68 2.72 1.43
CA GLY A 122 10.62 1.70 1.48
C GLY A 122 9.20 2.20 1.18
N ARG A 123 8.95 3.49 1.45
CA ARG A 123 7.70 4.20 1.18
C ARG A 123 7.94 5.34 0.18
N PRO A 124 7.93 5.04 -1.13
CA PRO A 124 8.24 6.05 -2.14
C PRO A 124 7.06 7.00 -2.38
N PHE A 125 7.38 8.13 -3.01
CA PHE A 125 6.38 9.10 -3.47
C PHE A 125 6.11 8.92 -4.97
N ILE A 126 4.84 8.92 -5.35
CA ILE A 126 4.39 9.11 -6.73
C ILE A 126 3.74 10.48 -6.81
N THR A 127 4.31 11.34 -7.65
CA THR A 127 3.90 12.73 -7.74
C THR A 127 3.15 12.97 -9.05
N SER A 128 2.06 13.73 -8.97
CA SER A 128 1.27 14.15 -10.14
C SER A 128 0.98 15.65 -10.04
N ASN A 129 0.97 16.34 -11.18
CA ASN A 129 0.71 17.78 -11.27
C ASN A 129 -0.77 18.11 -11.52
N THR A 130 -1.58 17.09 -11.80
CA THR A 130 -3.03 17.22 -11.97
C THR A 130 -3.74 15.97 -11.45
N GLN A 131 -5.02 16.08 -11.13
CA GLN A 131 -5.88 14.93 -10.84
C GLN A 131 -5.90 13.93 -12.01
N LYS A 132 -5.92 14.42 -13.26
CA LYS A 132 -5.94 13.55 -14.44
C LYS A 132 -4.67 12.70 -14.59
N GLU A 133 -3.52 13.26 -14.24
CA GLU A 133 -2.26 12.52 -14.24
C GLU A 133 -2.26 11.44 -13.15
N LEU A 134 -2.77 11.75 -11.95
CA LEU A 134 -2.97 10.76 -10.89
C LEU A 134 -3.89 9.63 -11.35
N GLU A 135 -5.05 9.93 -11.95
CA GLU A 135 -5.96 8.92 -12.49
C GLU A 135 -5.25 7.97 -13.45
N ASN A 136 -4.50 8.52 -14.40
CA ASN A 136 -3.77 7.72 -15.38
C ASN A 136 -2.71 6.84 -14.71
N GLN A 137 -1.99 7.35 -13.71
CA GLN A 137 -1.04 6.56 -12.92
C GLN A 137 -1.75 5.43 -12.17
N LEU A 138 -2.86 5.69 -11.50
CA LEU A 138 -3.64 4.67 -10.80
C LEU A 138 -4.16 3.58 -11.76
N PHE A 139 -4.69 3.96 -12.92
CA PHE A 139 -5.09 3.00 -13.96
C PHE A 139 -3.91 2.18 -14.50
N GLU A 140 -2.76 2.80 -14.74
CA GLU A 140 -1.55 2.07 -15.17
C GLU A 140 -1.11 1.06 -14.10
N ILE A 141 -1.18 1.41 -12.81
CA ILE A 141 -0.87 0.49 -11.69
C ILE A 141 -1.89 -0.65 -11.63
N SER A 142 -3.20 -0.36 -11.67
CA SER A 142 -4.24 -1.39 -11.62
C SER A 142 -4.18 -2.36 -12.81
N ASN A 143 -3.66 -1.90 -13.95
CA ASN A 143 -3.49 -2.72 -15.16
C ASN A 143 -2.25 -3.63 -15.11
N ILE A 144 -1.39 -3.53 -14.08
CA ILE A 144 -0.24 -4.43 -13.92
C ILE A 144 -0.71 -5.88 -13.77
N HIS A 145 -1.75 -6.11 -12.95
CA HIS A 145 -2.30 -7.43 -12.67
C HIS A 145 -3.75 -7.36 -12.17
N PRO A 146 -4.66 -8.26 -12.58
CA PRO A 146 -6.06 -8.26 -12.14
C PRO A 146 -6.31 -8.54 -10.65
N LEU A 147 -5.28 -8.98 -9.91
CA LEU A 147 -5.33 -9.24 -8.46
C LEU A 147 -4.63 -8.16 -7.64
N LEU A 148 -4.08 -7.13 -8.31
CA LEU A 148 -3.46 -6.01 -7.61
C LEU A 148 -4.56 -5.12 -7.06
N GLU A 149 -4.47 -4.81 -5.78
CA GLU A 149 -5.39 -3.92 -5.09
C GLU A 149 -4.66 -2.64 -4.67
N ILE A 150 -5.36 -1.51 -4.76
CA ILE A 150 -4.90 -0.20 -4.31
C ILE A 150 -5.89 0.28 -3.24
N ILE A 151 -5.43 0.35 -2.00
CA ILE A 151 -6.28 0.62 -0.84
C ILE A 151 -5.82 1.93 -0.20
N PRO A 152 -6.69 2.95 -0.08
CA PRO A 152 -6.39 4.17 0.65
C PRO A 152 -6.06 3.83 2.11
N ALA A 153 -4.88 4.22 2.56
CA ALA A 153 -4.36 3.88 3.87
C ALA A 153 -4.85 4.89 4.92
N HIS A 154 -5.06 4.38 6.15
CA HIS A 154 -5.35 5.12 7.38
C HIS A 154 -6.10 6.44 7.18
N VAL A 155 -7.27 6.35 6.54
CA VAL A 155 -7.95 7.47 5.85
C VAL A 155 -8.29 8.67 6.74
N MET A 156 -8.41 8.47 8.07
CA MET A 156 -8.75 9.50 9.05
C MET A 156 -7.56 10.01 9.88
N THR A 157 -6.37 9.46 9.70
CA THR A 157 -5.18 10.04 10.36
C THR A 157 -4.88 11.41 9.73
N PRO A 158 -4.08 12.29 10.37
CA PRO A 158 -3.78 13.60 9.81
C PRO A 158 -3.21 13.57 8.37
N ASP A 159 -2.49 12.51 8.00
CA ASP A 159 -1.90 12.28 6.67
C ASP A 159 -2.76 11.36 5.77
N GLY A 160 -3.89 10.86 6.27
CA GLY A 160 -4.88 10.12 5.50
C GLY A 160 -5.66 11.02 4.54
N ILE A 161 -6.39 10.42 3.60
CA ILE A 161 -7.09 11.17 2.54
C ILE A 161 -8.15 12.15 3.07
N PHE A 162 -8.88 11.78 4.12
CA PHE A 162 -9.82 12.65 4.86
C PHE A 162 -9.15 13.34 6.06
N GLY A 163 -7.83 13.21 6.18
CA GLY A 163 -7.03 13.80 7.24
C GLY A 163 -6.99 15.33 7.18
N SER A 164 -6.76 15.93 8.35
CA SER A 164 -6.74 17.40 8.52
C SER A 164 -5.68 18.14 7.69
N LYS A 165 -4.66 17.44 7.14
CA LYS A 165 -3.66 18.06 6.25
C LYS A 165 -4.12 18.16 4.79
N ASN A 166 -5.08 17.32 4.39
CA ASN A 166 -5.63 17.30 3.03
C ASN A 166 -6.95 18.05 2.95
N ASP A 167 -7.81 17.87 3.95
CA ASP A 167 -9.09 18.58 4.11
C ASP A 167 -10.02 18.36 2.90
N LEU A 168 -10.10 17.12 2.39
CA LEU A 168 -11.02 16.75 1.30
C LEU A 168 -12.40 16.45 1.85
N ASP A 169 -13.44 16.83 1.12
CA ASP A 169 -14.83 16.54 1.46
C ASP A 169 -15.29 15.24 0.80
N GLU A 170 -14.80 14.95 -0.42
CA GLU A 170 -15.18 13.77 -1.20
C GLU A 170 -13.95 13.01 -1.75
N LEU A 171 -14.08 11.69 -1.87
CA LEU A 171 -13.07 10.84 -2.51
C LEU A 171 -12.94 11.14 -4.02
N SER A 172 -14.03 11.60 -4.64
CA SER A 172 -14.10 11.97 -6.04
C SER A 172 -13.10 13.09 -6.40
N GLU A 173 -12.78 13.97 -5.45
CA GLU A 173 -11.81 15.07 -5.62
C GLU A 173 -10.38 14.58 -5.81
N PHE A 174 -10.06 13.39 -5.29
CA PHE A 174 -8.74 12.79 -5.43
C PHE A 174 -8.71 11.74 -6.53
N TYR A 175 -9.63 10.78 -6.51
CA TYR A 175 -9.62 9.64 -7.44
C TYR A 175 -10.27 9.93 -8.79
N GLY A 176 -11.16 10.91 -8.88
CA GLY A 176 -11.90 11.22 -10.10
C GLY A 176 -12.52 9.96 -10.72
N LEU A 177 -12.18 9.69 -11.99
CA LEU A 177 -12.70 8.51 -12.71
C LEU A 177 -12.19 7.16 -12.19
N PHE A 178 -11.12 7.13 -11.40
CA PHE A 178 -10.60 5.90 -10.81
C PHE A 178 -11.41 5.44 -9.58
N LEU A 179 -12.25 6.30 -8.98
CA LEU A 179 -12.97 6.00 -7.74
C LEU A 179 -13.70 4.63 -7.75
N PRO A 180 -14.41 4.22 -8.83
CA PRO A 180 -15.09 2.92 -8.86
C PRO A 180 -14.16 1.71 -8.73
N ASN A 181 -12.85 1.87 -8.93
CA ASN A 181 -11.84 0.83 -8.77
C ASN A 181 -11.35 0.68 -7.32
N VAL A 182 -11.64 1.63 -6.43
CA VAL A 182 -11.31 1.52 -5.00
C VAL A 182 -12.34 0.59 -4.34
N LYS A 183 -11.90 -0.59 -3.87
CA LYS A 183 -12.78 -1.63 -3.33
C LYS A 183 -12.78 -1.73 -1.81
N ALA A 184 -11.78 -1.15 -1.17
CA ALA A 184 -11.61 -1.16 0.26
C ALA A 184 -10.82 0.08 0.68
N ILE A 185 -10.91 0.40 1.97
CA ILE A 185 -10.15 1.46 2.63
C ILE A 185 -9.63 0.95 3.97
N GLU A 186 -8.51 1.49 4.43
CA GLU A 186 -8.01 1.24 5.78
C GLU A 186 -8.48 2.35 6.73
N THR A 187 -9.15 1.98 7.83
CA THR A 187 -9.61 2.93 8.85
C THR A 187 -8.47 3.72 9.47
N GLY A 188 -7.36 3.04 9.77
CA GLY A 188 -6.25 3.57 10.54
C GLY A 188 -6.54 3.63 12.04
N LEU A 189 -5.66 4.31 12.77
CA LEU A 189 -5.68 4.37 14.24
C LEU A 189 -6.60 5.46 14.80
N SER A 190 -7.12 6.35 13.96
CA SER A 190 -7.88 7.55 14.36
C SER A 190 -9.39 7.44 14.11
N ALA A 191 -9.87 6.29 13.62
CA ALA A 191 -11.28 6.04 13.38
C ALA A 191 -11.63 4.56 13.56
N ASP A 192 -12.92 4.29 13.71
CA ASP A 192 -13.50 2.95 13.66
C ASP A 192 -14.49 2.83 12.48
N PRO A 193 -14.93 1.62 12.12
CA PRO A 193 -15.88 1.44 11.02
C PRO A 193 -17.19 2.22 11.18
N LYS A 194 -17.71 2.37 12.41
CA LYS A 194 -18.98 3.09 12.67
C LYS A 194 -18.87 4.59 12.41
N MET A 195 -17.67 5.16 12.59
CA MET A 195 -17.39 6.53 12.19
C MET A 195 -17.38 6.66 10.67
N LEU A 196 -16.74 5.71 9.97
CA LEU A 196 -16.62 5.76 8.51
C LEU A 196 -17.93 5.52 7.77
N GLU A 197 -18.81 4.68 8.30
CA GLU A 197 -20.18 4.47 7.77
C GLU A 197 -21.03 5.76 7.71
N LYS A 198 -20.60 6.84 8.37
CA LYS A 198 -21.26 8.16 8.29
C LYS A 198 -20.81 8.99 7.10
N ILE A 199 -19.74 8.59 6.42
CA ILE A 199 -19.20 9.26 5.24
C ILE A 199 -19.88 8.63 4.02
N PRO A 200 -20.73 9.36 3.27
CA PRO A 200 -21.51 8.78 2.17
C PRO A 200 -20.67 8.11 1.07
N ASP A 201 -19.40 8.49 0.95
CA ASP A 201 -18.44 7.96 -0.04
C ASP A 201 -17.82 6.60 0.33
N LEU A 202 -18.05 6.10 1.56
CA LEU A 202 -17.43 4.88 2.13
C LEU A 202 -18.46 3.81 2.46
#